data_AF-A0A9R1RE26-F1
#
_entry.id   AF-A0A9R1RE26-F1
#
_cell.length_a   1.000
_cell.length_b   1.000
_cell.length_c   1.000
_cell.angle_alpha   90.00
_cell.angle_beta   90.00
_cell.angle_gamma   90.00
#
_symmetry.space_group_name_H-M   'P 1'
#
loop_
_entity.id
_entity.type
_entity.pdbx_description
1 polymer ?
#
loop_
_entity_poly.entity_id
_entity_poly.type
_entity_poly.pdbx_seq_one_letter_code
_entity_poly.pdbx_strand_id
1 'polypeptide(L)'
;MVAEYQVCLSFFDEKNKHPGWFSSKTERVFWEQWFINLHVTSPKGQGKSRGSKAPANTKGQALEETSSRRDALSLLIQEVLFQIINYANEKKDHIPPISDRIFNHEILVPSSSDSVFGWNADVLRRALSSGHSYSLN
;
A
#
# COMPACT_ATOMS: atom_id res chain seq x y z
N MET A 1 20.56 -3.60 -1.52
CA MET A 1 19.92 -3.95 -0.25
C MET A 1 18.45 -4.22 -0.56
N VAL A 2 17.92 -5.33 -0.06
CA VAL A 2 16.50 -5.65 -0.15
C VAL A 2 15.90 -5.30 1.20
N ALA A 3 14.74 -4.64 1.19
CA ALA A 3 14.00 -4.35 2.41
C ALA A 3 12.55 -4.84 2.26
N GLU A 4 12.06 -5.49 3.30
CA GLU A 4 10.71 -6.06 3.37
C GLU A 4 9.86 -5.20 4.32
N TYR A 5 8.65 -4.87 3.86
CA TYR A 5 7.67 -4.11 4.63
C TYR A 5 6.31 -4.78 4.51
N GLN A 6 5.42 -4.49 5.44
CA GLN A 6 4.04 -4.94 5.38
C GLN A 6 3.11 -3.76 5.66
N VAL A 7 2.12 -3.58 4.80
CA VAL A 7 1.00 -2.63 5.01
C VAL A 7 -0.22 -3.44 5.39
N CYS A 8 -1.00 -2.96 6.36
CA CYS A 8 -2.26 -3.60 6.74
C CYS A 8 -3.43 -2.67 6.38
N LEU A 9 -4.40 -3.18 5.63
CA LEU A 9 -5.71 -2.56 5.42
C LEU A 9 -6.72 -3.32 6.28
N SER A 10 -7.39 -2.61 7.18
CA SER A 10 -8.39 -3.20 8.07
C SER A 10 -9.75 -2.56 7.82
N PHE A 11 -10.80 -3.37 7.74
CA PHE A 11 -12.19 -2.92 7.72
C PHE A 11 -12.87 -3.23 9.06
N PHE A 12 -13.69 -2.29 9.54
CA PHE A 12 -14.31 -2.41 10.85
C PHE A 12 -15.70 -1.75 10.93
N ASP A 13 -16.46 -2.18 11.93
CA ASP A 13 -17.67 -1.48 12.38
C ASP A 13 -17.42 -0.80 13.71
N GLU A 14 -18.11 0.32 13.92
CA GLU A 14 -18.12 1.05 15.19
C GLU A 14 -19.36 0.66 15.98
N LYS A 15 -19.16 -0.03 17.11
CA LYS A 15 -20.25 -0.39 18.02
C LYS A 15 -20.27 0.56 19.21
N ASN A 16 -21.35 1.32 19.32
CA ASN A 16 -21.62 2.13 20.50
C ASN A 16 -22.07 1.21 21.65
N LYS A 17 -21.38 1.27 22.79
CA LYS A 17 -21.87 0.63 24.01
C LYS A 17 -23.06 1.42 24.55
N HIS A 18 -24.05 0.71 25.10
CA HIS A 18 -25.28 1.30 25.65
C HIS A 18 -24.94 2.49 26.58
N PRO A 19 -25.68 3.60 26.52
CA PRO A 19 -25.38 4.83 27.27
C PRO A 19 -25.50 4.73 28.81
N GLY A 20 -25.65 3.53 29.38
CA GLY A 20 -25.96 3.30 30.79
C GLY A 20 -24.81 2.81 31.69
N TRP A 21 -23.60 2.54 31.17
CA TRP A 21 -22.51 2.00 31.99
C TRP A 21 -21.16 2.67 31.68
N PHE A 22 -20.93 3.85 32.27
CA PHE A 22 -19.64 4.51 32.55
C PHE A 22 -18.49 4.47 31.52
N SER A 23 -18.76 4.32 30.22
CA SER A 23 -17.78 4.64 29.19
C SER A 23 -18.46 4.81 27.83
N SER A 24 -18.43 6.03 27.28
CA SER A 24 -18.83 6.31 25.90
C SER A 24 -17.78 5.85 24.87
N LYS A 25 -17.04 4.78 25.17
CA LYS A 25 -16.02 4.26 24.26
C LYS A 25 -16.70 3.44 23.18
N THR A 26 -16.78 4.02 21.99
CA THR A 26 -17.06 3.32 20.74
C THR A 26 -16.00 2.24 20.54
N GLU A 27 -16.43 0.99 20.38
CA GLU A 27 -15.55 -0.15 20.13
C GLU A 27 -15.49 -0.44 18.64
N ARG A 28 -14.28 -0.67 18.11
CA ARG A 28 -14.08 -1.10 16.72
C ARG A 28 -14.07 -2.62 16.66
N VAL A 29 -14.94 -3.17 15.83
CA VAL A 29 -14.99 -4.61 15.53
C VAL A 29 -14.48 -4.81 14.11
N PHE A 30 -13.26 -5.33 14.00
CA PHE A 30 -12.63 -5.61 12.72
C PHE A 30 -13.21 -6.89 12.12
N TRP A 31 -13.82 -6.77 10.94
CA TRP A 31 -14.43 -7.91 10.25
C TRP A 31 -13.59 -8.40 9.06
N GLU A 32 -12.60 -7.62 8.61
CA GLU A 32 -11.66 -8.05 7.58
C GLU A 32 -10.32 -7.32 7.68
N GLN A 33 -9.22 -8.04 7.39
CA GLN A 33 -7.87 -7.49 7.37
C GLN A 33 -7.05 -8.06 6.21
N TRP A 34 -6.38 -7.18 5.47
CA TRP A 34 -5.50 -7.49 4.36
C TRP A 34 -4.08 -7.08 4.68
N PHE A 35 -3.16 -8.04 4.61
CA PHE A 35 -1.73 -7.81 4.82
C PHE A 35 -1.00 -7.83 3.47
N ILE A 36 -0.45 -6.68 3.08
CA ILE A 36 0.22 -6.48 1.80
C ILE A 36 1.72 -6.41 2.06
N ASN A 37 2.44 -7.45 1.65
CA ASN A 37 3.90 -7.49 1.74
C ASN A 37 4.53 -6.72 0.57
N LEU A 38 5.42 -5.79 0.89
CA LEU A 38 6.13 -4.94 -0.06
C LEU A 38 7.62 -5.30 -0.02
N HIS A 39 8.13 -5.73 -1.17
CA HIS A 39 9.55 -5.98 -1.36
C HIS A 39 10.19 -4.82 -2.16
N VAL A 40 11.04 -4.05 -1.50
CA VAL A 40 11.61 -2.83 -2.07
C VAL A 40 13.00 -3.13 -2.61
N THR A 41 13.17 -2.90 -3.92
CA THR A 41 14.46 -3.01 -4.58
C THR A 41 15.08 -1.64 -4.76
N SER A 42 16.28 -1.43 -4.20
CA SER A 42 17.10 -0.27 -4.56
C SER A 42 17.52 -0.42 -6.03
N PRO A 43 17.41 0.62 -6.88
CA PRO A 43 18.08 0.62 -8.17
C PRO A 43 19.55 0.29 -7.91
N LYS A 44 20.11 -0.74 -8.56
CA LYS A 44 21.55 -1.01 -8.47
C LYS A 44 22.25 0.28 -8.82
N GLY A 45 23.01 0.82 -7.85
CA GLY A 45 23.59 2.14 -7.99
C GLY A 45 24.41 2.20 -9.27
N GLN A 46 24.11 3.19 -10.13
CA GLN A 46 25.16 3.80 -10.92
C GLN A 46 26.13 4.41 -9.91
N GLY A 47 27.08 3.60 -9.45
CA GLY A 47 28.18 4.07 -8.64
C GLY A 47 28.82 5.22 -9.40
N LYS A 48 28.75 6.42 -8.82
CA LYS A 48 29.51 7.58 -9.28
C LYS A 48 31.00 7.22 -9.15
N SER A 49 31.57 6.54 -10.13
CA SER A 49 33.00 6.66 -10.38
C SER A 49 33.19 8.07 -10.93
N ARG A 50 33.73 8.95 -10.08
CA ARG A 50 34.26 10.24 -10.50
C ARG A 50 35.31 9.96 -11.58
N GLY A 51 35.02 10.31 -12.83
CA GLY A 51 36.08 10.50 -13.84
C GLY A 51 36.11 9.56 -15.06
N SER A 52 34.99 9.02 -15.55
CA SER A 52 34.98 8.39 -16.88
C SER A 52 33.87 8.99 -17.75
N LYS A 53 34.25 9.52 -18.92
CA LYS A 53 33.32 9.90 -19.99
C LYS A 53 32.61 8.62 -20.45
N ALA A 54 31.47 8.31 -19.86
CA ALA A 54 30.67 7.17 -20.26
C ALA A 54 30.12 7.38 -21.68
N PRO A 55 30.21 6.38 -22.58
CA PRO A 55 29.75 6.50 -23.95
C PRO A 55 28.23 6.66 -24.00
N ALA A 56 27.73 7.39 -25.01
CA ALA A 56 26.30 7.68 -25.19
C ALA A 56 25.40 6.43 -25.20
N ASN A 57 25.96 5.25 -25.50
CA ASN A 57 25.29 3.96 -25.52
C ASN A 57 24.79 3.48 -24.13
N THR A 58 25.41 3.94 -23.04
CA THR A 58 25.01 3.55 -21.67
C THR A 58 23.71 4.22 -21.21
N LYS A 59 23.37 5.39 -21.78
CA LYS A 59 22.15 6.13 -21.41
C LYS A 59 20.90 5.51 -22.04
N GLY A 60 21.02 4.98 -23.26
CA GLY A 60 19.94 4.25 -23.95
C GLY A 60 19.60 2.93 -23.26
N GLN A 61 20.62 2.13 -22.90
CA GLN A 61 20.42 0.89 -22.14
C GLN A 61 19.78 1.11 -20.77
N ALA A 62 20.19 2.15 -20.03
CA ALA A 62 19.59 2.46 -18.74
C ALA A 62 18.11 2.89 -18.87
N LEU A 63 17.75 3.62 -19.93
CA LEU A 63 16.36 4.02 -20.17
C LEU A 63 15.49 2.80 -20.52
N GLU A 64 15.95 1.96 -21.45
CA GLU A 64 15.29 0.71 -21.84
C GLU A 64 15.11 -0.26 -20.66
N GLU A 65 16.13 -0.42 -19.81
CA GLU A 65 16.04 -1.24 -18.59
C GLU A 65 14.99 -0.68 -17.62
N THR A 66 14.91 0.65 -17.48
CA THR A 66 13.88 1.27 -16.64
C THR A 66 12.48 1.15 -17.21
N SER A 67 12.32 1.17 -18.53
CA SER A 67 11.02 0.94 -19.19
C SER A 67 10.58 -0.51 -19.00
N SER A 68 11.46 -1.45 -19.36
CA SER A 68 11.22 -2.89 -19.22
C SER A 68 10.86 -3.27 -17.77
N ARG A 69 11.51 -2.67 -16.78
CA ARG A 69 11.19 -2.89 -15.36
C ARG A 69 9.82 -2.33 -14.97
N ARG A 70 9.39 -1.19 -15.54
CA ARG A 70 8.06 -0.62 -15.30
C ARG A 70 6.96 -1.48 -15.94
N ASP A 71 7.20 -2.01 -17.13
CA ASP A 71 6.24 -2.86 -17.83
C ASP A 71 6.06 -4.18 -17.11
N ALA A 72 7.17 -4.82 -16.70
CA ALA A 72 7.13 -6.02 -15.87
C ALA A 72 6.40 -5.79 -14.53
N LEU A 73 6.65 -4.66 -13.87
CA LEU A 73 5.95 -4.31 -12.62
C LEU A 73 4.45 -4.08 -12.86
N SER A 74 4.07 -3.45 -13.97
CA SER A 74 2.66 -3.23 -14.32
C SER A 74 1.90 -4.54 -14.49
N LEU A 75 2.50 -5.54 -15.14
CA LEU A 75 1.90 -6.87 -15.28
C LEU A 75 1.74 -7.58 -13.92
N LEU A 76 2.73 -7.47 -13.04
CA LEU A 76 2.64 -8.03 -11.68
C LEU A 76 1.55 -7.36 -10.84
N ILE A 77 1.40 -6.03 -10.96
CA ILE A 77 0.31 -5.31 -10.29
C ILE A 77 -1.04 -5.80 -10.82
N GLN A 78 -1.19 -5.93 -12.14
CA GLN A 78 -2.43 -6.42 -12.75
C GLN A 78 -2.79 -7.83 -12.25
N GLU A 79 -1.80 -8.73 -12.20
CA GLU A 79 -1.96 -10.08 -11.67
C GLU A 79 -2.44 -10.08 -10.21
N VAL A 80 -1.80 -9.27 -9.36
CA VAL A 80 -2.22 -9.14 -7.95
C VAL A 80 -3.63 -8.55 -7.81
N LEU A 81 -4.02 -7.59 -8.66
CA LEU A 81 -5.38 -7.04 -8.66
C LEU A 81 -6.42 -8.12 -8.98
N PHE A 82 -6.15 -9.00 -9.96
CA PHE A 82 -7.04 -10.13 -10.24
C PHE A 82 -7.11 -11.13 -9.09
N GLN A 83 -5.98 -11.40 -8.43
CA GLN A 83 -5.96 -12.26 -7.25
C GLN A 83 -6.81 -11.67 -6.11
N ILE A 84 -6.73 -10.36 -5.87
CA ILE A 84 -7.58 -9.67 -4.89
C ILE A 84 -9.07 -9.84 -5.25
N ILE A 85 -9.45 -9.59 -6.51
CA ILE A 85 -10.83 -9.73 -6.96
C ILE A 85 -11.34 -11.16 -6.75
N ASN A 86 -10.56 -12.16 -7.16
CA ASN A 86 -10.94 -13.56 -7.03
C ASN A 86 -11.08 -13.95 -5.56
N TYR A 87 -10.09 -13.61 -4.73
CA TYR A 87 -10.11 -13.93 -3.31
C TYR A 87 -11.29 -13.27 -2.58
N ALA A 88 -11.54 -11.98 -2.85
CA ALA A 88 -12.68 -11.26 -2.28
C ALA A 88 -14.02 -11.90 -2.69
N ASN A 89 -14.15 -12.30 -3.96
CA ASN A 89 -15.35 -12.99 -4.46
C ASN A 89 -15.55 -14.38 -3.84
N GLU A 90 -14.46 -15.13 -3.65
CA GLU A 90 -14.49 -16.46 -3.02
C GLU A 90 -14.82 -16.42 -1.54
N LYS A 91 -14.43 -15.36 -0.84
CA LYS A 91 -14.59 -15.21 0.61
C LYS A 91 -15.69 -14.25 1.02
N LYS A 92 -16.53 -13.77 0.11
CA LYS A 92 -17.47 -12.67 0.38
C LYS A 92 -18.52 -12.90 1.48
N ASP A 93 -18.70 -14.11 1.99
CA ASP A 93 -19.78 -14.46 2.92
C ASP A 93 -19.71 -13.72 4.26
N HIS A 94 -18.52 -13.27 4.68
CA HIS A 94 -18.34 -12.47 5.90
C HIS A 94 -18.52 -10.95 5.68
N ILE A 95 -18.62 -10.50 4.42
CA ILE A 95 -18.70 -9.06 4.11
C ILE A 95 -20.07 -8.53 4.57
N PRO A 96 -20.12 -7.45 5.37
CA PRO A 96 -21.37 -6.84 5.79
C PRO A 96 -22.23 -6.40 4.61
N PRO A 97 -23.56 -6.23 4.80
CA PRO A 97 -24.44 -5.72 3.76
C PRO A 97 -23.90 -4.41 3.15
N ILE A 98 -23.76 -4.40 1.82
CA ILE A 98 -23.26 -3.24 1.08
C ILE A 98 -24.25 -2.08 1.26
N SER A 99 -23.72 -0.92 1.66
CA SER A 99 -24.46 0.34 1.74
C SER A 99 -23.91 1.34 0.72
N ASP A 100 -24.60 2.46 0.51
CA ASP A 100 -24.10 3.55 -0.35
C ASP A 100 -22.86 4.26 0.25
N ARG A 101 -22.41 3.85 1.43
CA ARG A 101 -21.23 4.40 2.11
C ARG A 101 -20.07 3.42 2.01
N ILE A 102 -18.87 3.99 1.85
CA ILE A 102 -17.62 3.26 2.00
C ILE A 102 -17.51 2.73 3.43
N PHE A 103 -17.15 1.46 3.57
CA PHE A 103 -16.92 0.84 4.88
C PHE A 103 -15.84 1.57 5.67
N ASN A 104 -15.99 1.63 6.99
CA ASN A 104 -14.93 2.20 7.83
C ASN A 104 -13.67 1.35 7.68
N HIS A 105 -12.55 2.02 7.43
CA HIS A 105 -11.30 1.35 7.18
C HIS A 105 -10.14 2.17 7.73
N GLU A 106 -9.02 1.49 7.96
CA GLU A 106 -7.76 2.11 8.29
C GLU A 106 -6.61 1.43 7.56
N ILE A 107 -5.59 2.23 7.20
CA ILE A 107 -4.37 1.72 6.60
C ILE A 107 -3.22 1.96 7.57
N LEU A 108 -2.67 0.86 8.09
CA LEU A 108 -1.51 0.86 8.96
C LEU A 108 -0.25 0.69 8.11
N VAL A 109 0.58 1.73 8.13
CA VAL A 109 1.91 1.72 7.51
C VAL A 109 2.96 1.70 8.62
N PRO A 110 3.94 0.78 8.61
CA PRO A 110 4.95 0.68 9.66
C PRO A 110 5.74 1.99 9.81
N SER A 111 5.94 2.40 11.07
CA SER A 111 6.68 3.61 11.41
C SER A 111 8.17 3.46 11.12
N SER A 112 8.80 4.56 10.75
CA SER A 112 10.06 4.57 10.03
C SER A 112 11.28 4.92 10.88
N SER A 113 11.15 4.91 12.21
CA SER A 113 12.12 5.49 13.14
C SER A 113 13.56 4.97 13.04
N ASP A 114 13.82 3.79 12.47
CA ASP A 114 15.19 3.26 12.27
C ASP A 114 15.46 2.71 10.86
N SER A 115 14.63 3.05 9.86
CA SER A 115 14.71 2.42 8.53
C SER A 115 15.25 3.35 7.45
N VAL A 116 16.07 2.80 6.53
CA VAL A 116 16.47 3.38 5.22
C VAL A 116 15.26 3.80 4.37
N PHE A 117 14.07 3.37 4.77
CA PHE A 117 12.77 3.65 4.19
C PHE A 117 12.00 4.80 4.88
N GLY A 118 12.58 5.47 5.88
CA GLY A 118 12.17 6.77 6.46
C GLY A 118 11.30 7.62 5.55
N TRP A 119 11.96 8.13 4.51
CA TRP A 119 11.37 8.97 3.49
C TRP A 119 10.29 8.28 2.64
N ASN A 120 10.48 7.00 2.27
CA ASN A 120 9.57 6.30 1.36
C ASN A 120 8.27 5.87 2.05
N ALA A 121 8.32 5.50 3.33
CA ALA A 121 7.13 5.25 4.15
C ALA A 121 6.28 6.52 4.27
N ASP A 122 6.92 7.68 4.48
CA ASP A 122 6.23 8.97 4.54
C ASP A 122 5.59 9.35 3.21
N VAL A 123 6.27 9.07 2.08
CA VAL A 123 5.70 9.28 0.74
C VAL A 123 4.50 8.36 0.51
N LEU A 124 4.61 7.08 0.87
CA LEU A 124 3.51 6.13 0.77
C LEU A 124 2.32 6.57 1.64
N ARG A 125 2.59 6.95 2.89
CA ARG A 125 1.57 7.47 3.81
C ARG A 125 0.90 8.73 3.23
N ARG A 126 1.66 9.68 2.70
CA ARG A 126 1.11 10.89 2.05
C ARG A 126 0.27 10.54 0.83
N ALA A 127 0.73 9.63 -0.04
CA ALA A 127 -0.02 9.20 -1.22
C ALA A 127 -1.36 8.59 -0.80
N LEU A 128 -1.37 7.70 0.19
CA LEU A 128 -2.58 7.07 0.71
C LEU A 128 -3.52 8.07 1.41
N SER A 129 -2.98 9.00 2.20
CA SER A 129 -3.79 10.03 2.90
C SER A 129 -4.31 11.13 1.96
N SER A 130 -3.66 11.37 0.82
CA SER A 130 -4.10 12.37 -0.17
C SER A 130 -5.33 11.94 -0.97
N GLY A 131 -5.74 10.68 -0.88
CA GLY A 131 -6.79 10.09 -1.71
C GLY A 131 -8.23 10.28 -1.26
N HIS A 132 -8.57 11.14 -0.28
CA HIS A 132 -9.95 11.21 0.24
C HIS A 132 -10.50 12.65 0.39
N SER A 133 -11.25 13.06 -0.64
CA SER A 133 -12.46 13.88 -0.52
C SER A 133 -13.51 13.28 -1.45
N TYR A 134 -14.18 12.19 -1.06
CA TYR A 134 -15.43 11.80 -1.72
C TYR A 134 -16.58 12.51 -1.00
N SER A 135 -16.98 13.68 -1.49
CA SER A 135 -18.35 14.12 -1.28
C SER A 135 -19.22 13.34 -2.27
N LEU A 136 -19.89 12.29 -1.81
CA LEU A 136 -21.08 11.82 -2.51
C LEU A 136 -22.19 12.83 -2.23
N ASN A 137 -22.55 13.60 -3.27
CA ASN A 137 -23.81 14.36 -3.33
C ASN A 137 -24.98 13.40 -3.54
#